data_AF-A0A659P7B5-F1
#
_entry.id   AF-A0A659P7B5-F1
#
_cell.length_a   1.000
_cell.length_b   1.000
_cell.length_c   1.000
_cell.angle_alpha   90.00
_cell.angle_beta   90.00
_cell.angle_gamma   90.00
#
_symmetry.space_group_name_H-M   'P 1'
#
loop_
_entity.id
_entity.type
_entity.pdbx_description
1 polymer ?
#
loop_
_entity_poly.entity_id
_entity_poly.type
_entity_poly.pdbx_seq_one_letter_code
_entity_poly.pdbx_strand_id
1 'polypeptide(L)'
;NVEALGTGDVTDNAVLELNTGGDFANNIGGSGQVVKSGDDALTLSGSNTYTGGTLISDGTLVATNVEALGTGDVTDNATLELNTGGDFDNNIGGTGSVVKSGDK
;
A
#
# COMPACT_ATOMS: atom_id res chain seq x y z
N ASN A 1 3.94 7.37 12.79
CA ASN A 1 3.02 8.46 12.39
C ASN A 1 3.44 8.90 11.00
N VAL A 2 2.61 8.63 9.99
CA VAL A 2 2.86 8.97 8.58
C VAL A 2 3.19 10.45 8.38
N GLU A 3 2.75 11.33 9.29
CA GLU A 3 3.11 12.76 9.34
C GLU A 3 4.62 13.03 9.46
N ALA A 4 5.43 12.07 9.88
CA ALA A 4 6.89 12.24 10.04
C ALA A 4 7.64 12.35 8.70
N LEU A 5 7.05 11.90 7.59
CA LEU A 5 7.68 11.94 6.26
C LEU A 5 7.38 13.24 5.48
N GLY A 6 6.51 14.09 6.02
CA GLY A 6 6.11 15.35 5.38
C GLY A 6 5.44 15.15 4.03
N THR A 7 5.38 16.22 3.24
CA THR A 7 4.84 16.20 1.86
C THR A 7 6.00 16.15 0.87
N GLY A 8 6.18 15.03 0.17
CA GLY A 8 7.23 14.86 -0.84
C GLY A 8 7.44 13.40 -1.23
N ASP A 9 8.02 13.16 -2.41
CA ASP A 9 8.28 11.80 -2.88
C ASP A 9 9.23 11.05 -1.93
N VAL A 10 8.95 9.77 -1.72
CA VAL A 10 9.75 8.85 -0.91
C VAL A 10 10.54 7.94 -1.84
N THR A 11 11.87 7.91 -1.67
CA THR A 11 12.73 6.89 -2.30
C THR A 11 13.01 5.80 -1.28
N ASP A 12 12.38 4.64 -1.45
CA ASP A 12 12.60 3.45 -0.62
C ASP A 12 13.47 2.42 -1.36
N ASN A 13 14.62 2.11 -0.77
CA ASN A 13 15.54 1.07 -1.26
C ASN A 13 15.78 -0.03 -0.20
N ALA A 14 14.96 -0.07 0.85
CA ALA A 14 15.05 -1.05 1.91
C ALA A 14 13.64 -1.48 2.34
N VAL A 15 13.18 -1.04 3.50
CA VAL A 15 11.84 -1.29 4.01
C VAL A 15 11.25 0.04 4.47
N LEU A 16 10.10 0.40 3.91
CA LEU A 16 9.27 1.49 4.40
C LEU A 16 8.10 0.91 5.21
N GLU A 17 8.19 1.01 6.53
CA GLU A 17 7.13 0.57 7.43
C GLU A 17 6.10 1.68 7.70
N LEU A 18 4.84 1.40 7.37
CA LEU A 18 3.66 2.24 7.59
C LEU A 18 2.82 1.62 8.72
N ASN A 19 3.17 1.97 9.95
CA ASN A 19 2.57 1.39 11.16
C ASN A 19 1.46 2.23 11.81
N THR A 20 0.92 3.21 11.08
CA THR A 20 -0.20 4.04 11.55
C THR A 20 -1.35 4.02 10.55
N GLY A 21 -2.54 4.42 10.98
CA GLY A 21 -3.65 4.69 10.08
C GLY A 21 -3.59 6.08 9.44
N GLY A 22 -4.64 6.42 8.69
CA GLY A 22 -4.82 7.72 8.03
C GLY A 22 -4.47 7.69 6.54
N ASP A 23 -4.23 8.87 5.95
CA ASP A 23 -3.95 9.00 4.51
C ASP A 23 -2.46 9.17 4.23
N PHE A 24 -1.94 8.38 3.29
CA PHE A 24 -0.59 8.44 2.74
C PHE A 24 -0.64 8.76 1.25
N ALA A 25 -0.44 10.04 0.91
CA ALA A 25 -0.57 10.55 -0.45
C ALA A 25 0.77 10.73 -1.19
N ASN A 26 1.91 10.51 -0.51
CA ASN A 26 3.22 10.67 -1.14
C ASN A 26 3.46 9.55 -2.15
N ASN A 27 4.13 9.88 -3.26
CA ASN A 27 4.59 8.86 -4.20
C ASN A 27 5.80 8.13 -3.60
N ILE A 28 5.81 6.82 -3.71
CA ILE A 28 6.89 5.96 -3.26
C ILE A 28 7.52 5.31 -4.49
N GLY A 29 8.83 5.47 -4.65
CA GLY A 29 9.61 4.80 -5.69
C GLY A 29 10.81 4.07 -5.11
N GLY A 30 11.51 3.32 -5.96
CA GLY A 30 12.74 2.59 -5.60
C GLY A 30 12.54 1.07 -5.56
N SER A 31 13.50 0.38 -4.95
CA SER A 31 13.57 -1.10 -4.95
C SER A 31 13.15 -1.74 -3.63
N GLY A 32 12.80 -0.92 -2.63
CA GLY A 32 12.40 -1.38 -1.30
C GLY A 32 10.98 -1.93 -1.22
N GLN A 33 10.68 -2.52 -0.07
CA GLN A 33 9.39 -3.09 0.28
C GLN A 33 8.59 -2.14 1.17
N VAL A 34 7.32 -1.95 0.84
CA VAL A 34 6.37 -1.27 1.72
C VAL A 34 5.73 -2.29 2.68
N VAL A 35 5.70 -1.99 3.98
CA VAL A 35 5.10 -2.85 5.01
C VAL A 35 3.98 -2.09 5.73
N LYS A 36 2.77 -2.65 5.76
CA LYS A 36 1.65 -2.17 6.58
C LYS A 36 1.46 -3.07 7.80
N SER A 37 1.75 -2.55 9.00
CA SER A 37 1.85 -3.35 10.24
C SER A 37 1.03 -2.84 11.44
N GLY A 38 0.39 -1.67 11.35
CA GLY A 38 -0.49 -1.17 12.42
C GLY A 38 -1.94 -1.63 12.28
N ASP A 39 -2.70 -1.70 13.37
CA ASP A 39 -4.07 -2.22 13.38
C ASP A 39 -5.08 -1.34 12.61
N ASP A 40 -4.82 -0.03 12.52
CA ASP A 40 -5.72 0.93 11.88
C ASP A 40 -5.70 0.84 10.34
N ALA A 41 -6.74 1.37 9.70
CA ALA A 41 -6.78 1.51 8.26
C ALA A 41 -5.83 2.63 7.77
N LEU A 42 -5.02 2.32 6.76
CA LEU A 42 -4.20 3.28 6.04
C LEU A 42 -4.66 3.37 4.58
N THR A 43 -4.97 4.58 4.12
CA THR A 43 -5.23 4.88 2.71
C THR A 43 -3.91 5.18 2.00
N LEU A 44 -3.56 4.39 1.01
CA LEU A 44 -2.41 4.62 0.13
C LEU A 44 -2.93 5.13 -1.23
N SER A 45 -2.63 6.39 -1.53
CA SER A 45 -3.20 7.10 -2.69
C SER A 45 -2.15 7.72 -3.63
N GLY A 46 -0.87 7.65 -3.28
CA GLY A 46 0.23 8.06 -4.16
C GLY A 46 0.28 7.23 -5.46
N SER A 47 0.86 7.80 -6.51
CA SER A 47 1.18 7.06 -7.74
C SER A 47 2.53 6.39 -7.54
N ASN A 48 2.51 5.13 -7.10
CA ASN A 48 3.69 4.47 -6.61
C ASN A 48 4.39 3.66 -7.72
N THR A 49 5.73 3.66 -7.67
CA THR A 49 6.61 2.99 -8.65
C THR A 49 7.60 2.03 -8.01
N TYR A 50 7.49 1.79 -6.70
CA TYR A 50 8.36 0.84 -6.02
C TYR A 50 8.16 -0.59 -6.55
N THR A 51 9.25 -1.34 -6.58
CA THR A 51 9.29 -2.68 -7.20
C THR A 51 9.49 -3.81 -6.20
N GLY A 52 9.84 -3.51 -4.94
CA GLY A 52 10.10 -4.53 -3.90
C GLY A 52 8.84 -5.18 -3.31
N GLY A 53 7.66 -4.72 -3.72
CA GLY A 53 6.37 -5.27 -3.33
C GLY A 53 5.80 -4.68 -2.04
N THR A 54 4.64 -5.19 -1.66
CA THR A 54 3.87 -4.74 -0.48
C THR A 54 3.60 -5.91 0.44
N LEU A 55 3.88 -5.76 1.73
CA LEU A 55 3.46 -6.69 2.78
C LEU A 55 2.40 -6.02 3.66
N ILE A 56 1.24 -6.65 3.79
CA ILE A 56 0.19 -6.24 4.73
C ILE A 56 0.19 -7.28 5.84
N SER A 57 0.85 -6.95 6.96
CA SER A 57 0.93 -7.86 8.11
C SER A 57 -0.19 -7.63 9.13
N ASP A 58 -0.73 -6.40 9.22
CA ASP A 58 -1.85 -6.09 10.12
C ASP A 58 -2.72 -4.91 9.62
N GLY A 59 -3.94 -4.84 10.16
CA GLY A 59 -4.95 -3.83 9.86
C GLY A 59 -5.44 -3.85 8.40
N THR A 60 -5.82 -2.67 7.90
CA THR A 60 -6.30 -2.51 6.52
C THR A 60 -5.37 -1.59 5.72
N LEU A 61 -5.01 -2.01 4.51
CA LEU A 61 -4.45 -1.13 3.48
C LEU A 61 -5.52 -0.84 2.43
N VAL A 62 -5.87 0.44 2.24
CA VAL A 62 -6.83 0.88 1.23
C VAL A 62 -6.07 1.47 0.04
N ALA A 63 -6.16 0.83 -1.13
CA ALA A 63 -5.60 1.33 -2.38
C ALA A 63 -6.69 2.08 -3.19
N THR A 64 -6.47 3.35 -3.49
CA THR A 64 -7.48 4.23 -4.14
C THR A 64 -7.25 4.47 -5.63
N ASN A 65 -6.19 3.91 -6.20
CA ASN A 65 -5.91 3.89 -7.64
C ASN A 65 -5.08 2.63 -7.98
N VAL A 66 -4.93 2.31 -9.27
CA VAL A 66 -4.23 1.09 -9.71
C VAL A 66 -2.72 1.18 -9.50
N GLU A 67 -2.16 2.39 -9.48
CA GLU A 67 -0.73 2.64 -9.22
C GLU A 67 -0.37 2.62 -7.73
N ALA A 68 -1.34 2.54 -6.82
CA ALA A 68 -1.12 2.70 -5.39
C ALA A 68 -0.26 1.58 -4.77
N LEU A 69 -0.21 0.40 -5.37
CA LEU A 69 0.52 -0.75 -4.83
C LEU A 69 1.90 -0.96 -5.46
N GLY A 70 2.37 -0.01 -6.28
CA GLY A 70 3.59 -0.16 -7.05
C GLY A 70 3.48 -1.31 -8.06
N THR A 71 4.62 -1.86 -8.48
CA THR A 71 4.66 -2.92 -9.51
C THR A 71 5.10 -4.28 -8.97
N GLY A 72 5.51 -4.36 -7.70
CA GLY A 72 5.89 -5.61 -7.06
C GLY A 72 4.69 -6.42 -6.54
N ASP A 73 4.93 -7.67 -6.15
CA ASP A 73 3.89 -8.55 -5.59
C ASP A 73 3.32 -8.01 -4.27
N VAL A 74 2.08 -8.39 -3.96
CA VAL A 74 1.41 -8.09 -2.70
C VAL A 74 1.25 -9.37 -1.89
N THR A 75 1.84 -9.37 -0.69
CA THR A 75 1.56 -10.38 0.34
C THR A 75 0.57 -9.80 1.34
N ASP A 76 -0.69 -10.19 1.22
CA ASP A 76 -1.77 -9.79 2.13
C ASP A 76 -2.01 -10.88 3.19
N ASN A 77 -1.66 -10.59 4.45
CA ASN A 77 -1.95 -11.44 5.60
C ASN A 77 -3.03 -10.82 6.51
N ALA A 78 -3.62 -9.69 6.13
CA ALA A 78 -4.65 -9.00 6.90
C ALA A 78 -5.81 -8.59 5.97
N THR A 79 -5.99 -7.29 5.67
CA THR A 79 -7.00 -6.83 4.72
C THR A 79 -6.41 -5.86 3.70
N LEU A 80 -6.54 -6.21 2.42
CA LEU A 80 -6.37 -5.31 1.30
C LEU A 80 -7.74 -4.83 0.79
N GLU A 81 -8.00 -3.53 0.84
CA GLU A 81 -9.18 -2.92 0.24
C GLU A 81 -8.83 -2.23 -1.08
N LEU A 82 -9.44 -2.70 -2.18
CA LEU A 82 -9.30 -2.12 -3.51
C LEU A 82 -10.46 -1.14 -3.77
N ASN A 83 -10.23 0.13 -3.47
CA ASN A 83 -11.20 1.23 -3.56
C ASN A 83 -11.04 2.03 -4.87
N THR A 84 -10.91 1.32 -5.99
CA THR A 84 -10.95 1.89 -7.34
C THR A 84 -11.32 0.83 -8.37
N GLY A 85 -11.73 1.22 -9.57
CA GLY A 85 -11.82 0.29 -10.72
C GLY A 85 -10.46 0.07 -11.41
N GLY A 86 -10.44 -0.78 -12.42
CA GLY A 86 -9.24 -1.01 -13.25
C GLY A 86 -8.52 -2.33 -12.95
N ASP A 87 -7.43 -2.54 -13.68
CA ASP A 87 -6.61 -3.74 -13.63
C ASP A 87 -5.40 -3.48 -12.72
N PHE A 88 -5.19 -4.36 -11.74
CA PHE A 88 -3.97 -4.40 -10.95
C PHE A 88 -3.04 -5.46 -11.54
N ASP A 89 -1.83 -5.06 -11.91
CA ASP A 89 -0.82 -5.96 -12.46
C ASP A 89 -0.15 -6.82 -11.37
N ASN A 90 -0.31 -6.44 -10.09
CA ASN A 90 0.33 -7.12 -8.96
C ASN A 90 -0.24 -8.54 -8.78
N ASN A 91 0.64 -9.52 -8.57
CA ASN A 91 0.20 -10.79 -7.99
C ASN A 91 -0.16 -10.57 -6.52
N ILE A 92 -1.38 -10.95 -6.13
CA ILE A 92 -1.85 -10.86 -4.74
C ILE A 92 -1.96 -12.28 -4.16
N GLY A 93 -1.23 -12.53 -3.08
CA GLY A 93 -1.27 -13.79 -2.33
C GLY A 93 -1.19 -13.57 -0.82
N GLY A 94 -1.26 -14.64 -0.03
CA GLY A 94 -1.19 -14.59 1.44
C GLY A 94 -2.41 -15.23 2.10
N THR A 95 -2.56 -14.99 3.41
CA THR A 95 -3.66 -15.57 4.22
C THR A 95 -4.80 -14.59 4.51
N GLY A 96 -4.67 -13.34 4.07
CA GLY A 96 -5.60 -12.24 4.31
C GLY A 96 -6.84 -12.27 3.43
N SER A 97 -7.56 -11.15 3.42
CA SER A 97 -8.78 -10.95 2.64
C SER A 97 -8.67 -9.74 1.73
N VAL A 98 -8.99 -9.95 0.45
CA VAL A 98 -9.14 -8.86 -0.51
C VAL A 98 -10.60 -8.41 -0.52
N VAL A 99 -10.84 -7.14 -0.21
CA VAL A 99 -12.16 -6.50 -0.26
C VAL A 99 -12.20 -5.55 -1.45
N LYS A 100 -13.21 -5.72 -2.31
CA LYS A 100 -13.51 -4.77 -3.37
C LYS A 100 -14.67 -3.88 -2.92
N SER A 101 -14.37 -2.67 -2.46
CA SER A 101 -15.40 -1.67 -2.11
C SER A 101 -15.83 -0.86 -3.32
N GLY A 102 -14.87 -0.48 -4.18
CA GLY A 102 -15.06 0.20 -5.47
C GLY A 102 -15.76 1.55 -5.42
N ASP A 103 -15.32 2.46 -6.28
CA ASP A 103 -16.14 3.61 -6.63
C ASP A 103 -17.49 3.12 -7.17
N LYS A 104 -18.58 3.78 -6.76
CA LYS A 104 -19.89 3.61 -7.39
C LYS A 104 -19.84 3.97 -8.87
#